data_AF-A0A939PS39-F1
#
_entry.id   AF-A0A939PS39-F1
#
_cell.length_a   1.000
_cell.length_b   1.000
_cell.length_c   1.000
_cell.angle_alpha   90.00
_cell.angle_beta   90.00
_cell.angle_gamma   90.00
#
_symmetry.space_group_name_H-M   'P 1'
#
loop_
_entity.id
_entity.type
_entity.pdbx_description
1 polymer ?
#
loop_
_entity_poly.entity_id
_entity_poly.type
_entity_poly.pdbx_seq_one_letter_code
_entity_poly.pdbx_strand_id
1 'polypeptide(L)'
;MRRSLPLPAATFALALALAPVAAGATQSAAASPVSPARTAAGARVAGQGGAADAGATSRAPGREQAGGRKVIIDADMGELNDDAIAMFMLAREPGVNLLGVTTVSGNTWVEEGTAYALRQLEMIGRQDVPVVAGSGEPLFRWRRERFQGEDALYGKAPYTGAFDHARPPSYRRLAKPPYGGYPKASPRAGAAADFIVDQVKRNPGQITICAIGPATNLALAVRTHPEIVPLVKEVIYMGGAFDSPGNVSPAAEFNWWFDPESAKIAVRTPFRRQTIVPNDVAEKISYTKAQYDRIVAGRETPIKKMFKDLQGPEFAKDPHHSTFVWDAITSAIFLDPGMVRRAEERYVDVDATDGPDYGRALGYGKGDFSRPRNPAGTVQARIVFDLDKARFWDLYVTRLTR
;
A
#
# COMPACT_ATOMS: atom_id res chain seq x y z
N MET A 1 38.14 -33.32 57.40
CA MET A 1 37.90 -34.37 56.42
C MET A 1 37.21 -33.76 55.20
N ARG A 2 37.85 -33.84 54.02
CA ARG A 2 37.33 -33.46 52.70
C ARG A 2 36.48 -34.60 52.12
N ARG A 3 35.49 -34.27 51.27
CA ARG A 3 35.09 -34.89 49.97
C ARG A 3 33.62 -34.56 49.68
N SER A 4 33.29 -33.65 48.75
CA SER A 4 33.32 -33.68 47.27
C SER A 4 31.99 -34.19 46.64
N LEU A 5 31.31 -33.27 45.96
CA LEU A 5 30.15 -33.46 45.04
C LEU A 5 30.52 -34.28 43.78
N PRO A 6 29.51 -34.74 43.02
CA PRO A 6 29.41 -34.24 41.64
C PRO A 6 27.98 -33.98 41.11
N LEU A 7 27.90 -33.02 40.19
CA LEU A 7 26.82 -32.79 39.20
C LEU A 7 27.08 -33.63 37.94
N PRO A 8 26.06 -33.97 37.11
CA PRO A 8 26.29 -34.33 35.72
C PRO A 8 25.95 -33.16 34.78
N ALA A 9 26.91 -32.87 33.90
CA ALA A 9 26.75 -32.07 32.69
C ALA A 9 26.29 -32.97 31.54
N ALA A 10 25.33 -32.51 30.74
CA ALA A 10 24.99 -33.11 29.45
C ALA A 10 25.12 -32.05 28.36
N THR A 11 26.22 -32.14 27.63
CA THR A 11 26.56 -31.33 26.46
C THR A 11 26.02 -32.04 25.22
N PHE A 12 25.05 -31.45 24.52
CA PHE A 12 24.68 -31.88 23.16
C PHE A 12 25.47 -31.07 22.14
N ALA A 13 26.44 -31.70 21.51
CA ALA A 13 27.17 -31.16 20.36
C ALA A 13 26.38 -31.46 19.09
N LEU A 14 25.97 -30.41 18.36
CA LEU A 14 25.40 -30.54 17.02
C LEU A 14 26.55 -30.48 16.00
N ALA A 15 26.83 -31.61 15.37
CA ALA A 15 27.83 -31.71 14.30
C ALA A 15 27.29 -31.07 13.01
N LEU A 16 28.03 -30.08 12.48
CA LEU A 16 27.88 -29.61 11.11
C LEU A 16 28.36 -30.71 10.14
N ALA A 17 27.46 -31.20 9.30
CA ALA A 17 27.84 -31.98 8.13
C ALA A 17 27.94 -31.04 6.91
N LEU A 18 29.18 -30.72 6.53
CA LEU A 18 29.53 -30.16 5.21
C LEU A 18 29.52 -31.30 4.18
N ALA A 19 28.71 -31.18 3.13
CA ALA A 19 28.78 -32.05 1.95
C ALA A 19 29.63 -31.37 0.85
N PRO A 20 30.43 -32.14 0.07
CA PRO A 20 31.51 -31.60 -0.73
C PRO A 20 31.05 -31.12 -2.12
N VAL A 21 31.75 -30.09 -2.60
CA VAL A 21 31.76 -29.62 -3.99
C VAL A 21 32.50 -30.64 -4.85
N ALA A 22 31.82 -31.21 -5.86
CA ALA A 22 32.46 -31.99 -6.91
C ALA A 22 32.67 -31.11 -8.14
N ALA A 23 33.94 -30.94 -8.50
CA ALA A 23 34.42 -30.30 -9.72
C ALA A 23 34.18 -31.20 -10.95
N GLY A 24 33.73 -30.58 -12.04
CA GLY A 24 33.66 -31.18 -13.37
C GLY A 24 33.86 -30.10 -14.44
N ALA A 25 35.11 -29.82 -14.77
CA ALA A 25 35.53 -29.20 -16.03
C ALA A 25 35.64 -30.34 -17.07
N THR A 26 35.47 -30.23 -18.39
CA THR A 26 35.51 -29.17 -19.41
C THR A 26 34.90 -29.76 -20.68
N GLN A 27 34.27 -28.97 -21.55
CA GLN A 27 34.64 -28.95 -22.97
C GLN A 27 34.11 -27.69 -23.68
N SER A 28 34.95 -27.21 -24.58
CA SER A 28 35.02 -25.91 -25.24
C SER A 28 34.47 -25.98 -26.66
N ALA A 29 33.79 -24.93 -27.11
CA ALA A 29 33.80 -24.39 -28.48
C ALA A 29 32.73 -23.28 -28.57
N ALA A 30 32.85 -22.15 -29.25
CA ALA A 30 33.91 -21.43 -29.92
C ALA A 30 33.36 -19.98 -30.10
N ALA A 31 34.24 -19.01 -30.22
CA ALA A 31 33.91 -17.59 -30.27
C ALA A 31 33.64 -17.06 -31.71
N SER A 32 32.71 -16.10 -31.80
CA SER A 32 32.70 -14.91 -32.71
C SER A 32 32.42 -15.12 -34.22
N PRO A 33 32.04 -14.08 -35.03
CA PRO A 33 32.11 -12.63 -34.77
C PRO A 33 30.91 -11.75 -35.24
N VAL A 34 31.14 -10.45 -35.09
CA VAL A 34 30.37 -9.21 -35.31
C VAL A 34 30.03 -8.88 -36.79
N SER A 35 28.83 -8.28 -37.01
CA SER A 35 28.29 -7.28 -38.00
C SER A 35 29.08 -6.89 -39.29
N PRO A 36 28.49 -6.34 -40.40
CA PRO A 36 27.50 -5.22 -40.40
C PRO A 36 26.51 -5.02 -41.61
N ALA A 37 25.57 -4.06 -41.44
CA ALA A 37 25.09 -3.00 -42.36
C ALA A 37 24.15 -3.23 -43.60
N ARG A 38 23.18 -2.27 -43.68
CA ARG A 38 22.48 -1.64 -44.86
C ARG A 38 21.35 -2.45 -45.52
N THR A 39 20.22 -1.90 -46.00
CA THR A 39 19.90 -0.60 -46.66
C THR A 39 18.40 -0.25 -46.54
N ALA A 40 18.09 1.04 -46.69
CA ALA A 40 16.76 1.62 -46.89
C ALA A 40 16.30 1.59 -48.37
N ALA A 41 14.99 1.43 -48.60
CA ALA A 41 14.17 1.95 -49.71
C ALA A 41 12.70 1.57 -49.37
N GLY A 42 11.65 2.38 -49.46
CA GLY A 42 11.40 3.50 -50.36
C GLY A 42 10.39 3.07 -51.42
N ALA A 43 9.08 3.07 -51.10
CA ALA A 43 8.03 3.03 -52.12
C ALA A 43 6.71 3.61 -51.56
N ARG A 44 6.35 4.80 -52.06
CA ARG A 44 5.00 5.38 -52.03
C ARG A 44 4.17 4.75 -53.14
N VAL A 45 2.90 4.43 -52.88
CA VAL A 45 1.83 4.45 -53.89
C VAL A 45 0.56 5.01 -53.24
N ALA A 46 -0.07 5.95 -53.95
CA ALA A 46 -1.29 6.66 -53.60
C ALA A 46 -2.55 5.98 -54.17
N GLY A 47 -3.70 6.29 -53.56
CA GLY A 47 -5.06 6.02 -54.06
C GLY A 47 -6.05 5.93 -52.89
N GLN A 48 -6.74 7.02 -52.50
CA GLN A 48 -8.14 7.34 -52.85
C GLN A 48 -9.07 6.11 -52.87
N GLY A 49 -10.21 6.03 -52.18
CA GLY A 49 -10.93 6.91 -51.26
C GLY A 49 -12.12 6.12 -50.69
N GLY A 50 -12.92 6.74 -49.82
CA GLY A 50 -14.19 6.15 -49.35
C GLY A 50 -14.48 6.46 -47.89
N ALA A 51 -15.36 7.42 -47.68
CA ALA A 51 -15.89 7.83 -46.40
C ALA A 51 -16.75 6.73 -45.75
N ALA A 52 -16.63 6.58 -44.42
CA ALA A 52 -17.74 6.19 -43.57
C ALA A 52 -17.50 6.70 -42.15
N ASP A 53 -18.52 7.40 -41.68
CA ASP A 53 -18.72 8.08 -40.42
C ASP A 53 -18.74 7.12 -39.22
N ALA A 54 -18.03 7.49 -38.15
CA ALA A 54 -18.30 7.06 -36.79
C ALA A 54 -17.60 8.04 -35.84
N GLY A 55 -18.26 9.18 -35.59
CA GLY A 55 -17.84 10.18 -34.62
C GLY A 55 -17.67 9.61 -33.20
N ALA A 56 -16.47 9.14 -32.90
CA ALA A 56 -16.01 8.89 -31.53
C ALA A 56 -15.86 10.25 -30.84
N THR A 57 -16.79 10.60 -29.97
CA THR A 57 -16.67 11.75 -29.09
C THR A 57 -15.53 11.50 -28.10
N SER A 58 -14.35 12.03 -28.41
CA SER A 58 -13.25 12.12 -27.45
C SER A 58 -13.70 13.00 -26.29
N ARG A 59 -14.08 12.39 -25.16
CA ARG A 59 -14.23 13.13 -23.90
C ARG A 59 -12.87 13.74 -23.56
N ALA A 60 -12.83 15.06 -23.51
CA ALA A 60 -11.68 15.82 -23.04
C ALA A 60 -11.24 15.32 -21.65
N PRO A 61 -9.93 15.37 -21.32
CA PRO A 61 -9.46 15.05 -19.98
C PRO A 61 -10.20 15.91 -18.95
N GLY A 62 -10.64 15.28 -17.85
CA GLY A 62 -11.46 15.89 -16.82
C GLY A 62 -10.90 17.24 -16.39
N ARG A 63 -11.77 18.27 -16.33
CA ARG A 63 -11.40 19.60 -15.83
C ARG A 63 -10.82 19.45 -14.43
N GLU A 64 -9.55 19.78 -14.26
CA GLU A 64 -8.94 19.99 -12.96
C GLU A 64 -9.79 21.02 -12.21
N GLN A 65 -10.39 20.63 -11.08
CA GLN A 65 -11.12 21.58 -10.24
C GLN A 65 -10.10 22.54 -9.63
N ALA A 66 -10.06 23.77 -10.14
CA ALA A 66 -9.26 24.84 -9.58
C ALA A 66 -9.65 25.07 -8.11
N GLY A 67 -8.70 24.89 -7.19
CA GLY A 67 -8.86 25.17 -5.75
C GLY A 67 -9.14 23.96 -4.84
N GLY A 68 -9.35 22.75 -5.38
CA GLY A 68 -9.53 21.55 -4.57
C GLY A 68 -8.23 21.05 -3.91
N ARG A 69 -8.33 20.40 -2.74
CA ARG A 69 -7.16 19.76 -2.08
C ARG A 69 -6.70 18.56 -2.91
N LYS A 70 -5.41 18.52 -3.26
CA LYS A 70 -4.82 17.52 -4.14
C LYS A 70 -4.31 16.31 -3.35
N VAL A 71 -4.70 15.11 -3.76
CA VAL A 71 -4.32 13.86 -3.11
C VAL A 71 -3.96 12.77 -4.12
N ILE A 72 -2.98 11.95 -3.78
CA ILE A 72 -2.67 10.66 -4.41
C ILE A 72 -2.91 9.58 -3.37
N ILE A 73 -3.51 8.46 -3.80
CA ILE A 73 -3.61 7.24 -2.98
C ILE A 73 -2.59 6.24 -3.50
N ASP A 74 -1.78 5.67 -2.62
CA ASP A 74 -0.86 4.56 -2.89
C ASP A 74 -1.28 3.37 -2.02
N ALA A 75 -1.77 2.30 -2.65
CA ALA A 75 -2.61 1.30 -2.01
C ALA A 75 -2.39 -0.13 -2.53
N ASP A 76 -2.53 -1.11 -1.67
CA ASP A 76 -2.56 -2.55 -1.97
C ASP A 76 -3.99 -3.09 -2.14
N MET A 77 -4.84 -2.20 -2.67
CA MET A 77 -6.25 -2.31 -3.03
C MET A 77 -6.85 -3.72 -3.02
N GLY A 78 -7.90 -3.90 -2.22
CA GLY A 78 -8.80 -5.05 -2.29
C GLY A 78 -10.17 -4.73 -2.88
N GLU A 79 -11.02 -5.77 -2.93
CA GLU A 79 -12.42 -5.69 -3.38
C GLU A 79 -13.33 -5.31 -2.19
N LEU A 80 -13.80 -4.05 -2.15
CA LEU A 80 -14.60 -3.49 -1.04
C LEU A 80 -13.97 -3.69 0.36
N ASN A 81 -12.64 -3.75 0.44
CA ASN A 81 -11.93 -3.64 1.70
C ASN A 81 -11.74 -2.15 2.06
N ASP A 82 -11.02 -1.87 3.14
CA ASP A 82 -10.78 -0.53 3.62
C ASP A 82 -10.01 0.37 2.65
N ASP A 83 -9.10 -0.15 1.81
CA ASP A 83 -8.49 0.61 0.69
C ASP A 83 -9.56 1.22 -0.23
N ALA A 84 -10.51 0.38 -0.65
CA ALA A 84 -11.58 0.78 -1.55
C ALA A 84 -12.46 1.84 -0.90
N ILE A 85 -12.72 1.71 0.40
CA ILE A 85 -13.46 2.72 1.16
C ILE A 85 -12.69 4.04 1.24
N ALA A 86 -11.39 3.99 1.54
CA ALA A 86 -10.53 5.16 1.56
C ALA A 86 -10.56 5.90 0.21
N MET A 87 -10.50 5.15 -0.89
CA MET A 87 -10.64 5.67 -2.25
C MET A 87 -12.02 6.24 -2.53
N PHE A 88 -13.11 5.55 -2.18
CA PHE A 88 -14.47 6.07 -2.37
C PHE A 88 -14.71 7.36 -1.61
N MET A 89 -14.20 7.48 -0.38
CA MET A 89 -14.34 8.70 0.42
C MET A 89 -13.71 9.92 -0.26
N LEU A 90 -12.52 9.76 -0.84
CA LEU A 90 -11.79 10.83 -1.52
C LEU A 90 -12.34 11.11 -2.93
N ALA A 91 -12.65 10.05 -3.69
CA ALA A 91 -13.17 10.15 -5.05
C ALA A 91 -14.60 10.75 -5.11
N ARG A 92 -15.31 10.79 -3.99
CA ARG A 92 -16.67 11.36 -3.92
C ARG A 92 -16.73 12.70 -3.21
N GLU A 93 -15.59 13.25 -2.77
CA GLU A 93 -15.57 14.54 -2.10
C GLU A 93 -15.45 15.71 -3.10
N PRO A 94 -16.43 16.63 -3.18
CA PRO A 94 -16.40 17.71 -4.17
C PRO A 94 -15.26 18.72 -4.02
N GLY A 95 -14.64 18.82 -2.84
CA GLY A 95 -13.50 19.71 -2.58
C GLY A 95 -12.13 19.03 -2.73
N VAL A 96 -12.10 17.79 -3.24
CA VAL A 96 -10.89 16.97 -3.35
C VAL A 96 -10.62 16.63 -4.79
N ASN A 97 -9.38 16.90 -5.20
CA ASN A 97 -8.84 16.47 -6.47
C ASN A 97 -7.99 15.21 -6.24
N LEU A 98 -8.61 14.04 -6.42
CA LEU A 98 -7.92 12.76 -6.44
C LEU A 98 -7.16 12.64 -7.78
N LEU A 99 -5.86 12.92 -7.74
CA LEU A 99 -5.01 13.02 -8.93
C LEU A 99 -4.74 11.66 -9.57
N GLY A 100 -4.78 10.60 -8.79
CA GLY A 100 -4.57 9.23 -9.24
C GLY A 100 -4.52 8.25 -8.07
N VAL A 101 -4.61 6.97 -8.41
CA VAL A 101 -4.41 5.84 -7.52
C VAL A 101 -3.22 5.04 -8.05
N THR A 102 -2.16 4.93 -7.26
CA THR A 102 -1.07 3.99 -7.50
C THR A 102 -1.34 2.70 -6.74
N THR A 103 -1.04 1.56 -7.36
CA THR A 103 -1.19 0.26 -6.71
C THR A 103 0.16 -0.37 -6.36
N VAL A 104 0.21 -1.14 -5.29
CA VAL A 104 1.39 -1.86 -4.81
C VAL A 104 0.97 -3.25 -4.33
N SER A 105 1.87 -4.24 -4.31
CA SER A 105 1.56 -5.52 -3.67
C SER A 105 1.53 -5.37 -2.14
N GLY A 106 0.58 -6.05 -1.51
CA GLY A 106 0.37 -6.10 -0.05
C GLY A 106 -0.74 -7.10 0.27
N ASN A 107 -1.94 -6.63 0.63
CA ASN A 107 -3.19 -7.39 0.77
C ASN A 107 -3.45 -8.26 -0.46
N THR A 108 -3.21 -7.70 -1.66
CA THR A 108 -3.36 -8.37 -2.95
C THR A 108 -2.11 -8.19 -3.79
N TRP A 109 -1.92 -9.02 -4.83
CA TRP A 109 -0.87 -8.73 -5.81
C TRP A 109 -1.20 -7.46 -6.57
N VAL A 110 -0.18 -6.69 -6.98
CA VAL A 110 -0.37 -5.43 -7.73
C VAL A 110 -1.31 -5.57 -8.93
N GLU A 111 -1.32 -6.71 -9.62
CA GLU A 111 -2.24 -7.00 -10.72
C GLU A 111 -3.71 -7.03 -10.28
N GLU A 112 -3.99 -7.65 -9.13
CA GLU A 112 -5.33 -7.72 -8.54
C GLU A 112 -5.77 -6.35 -8.06
N GLY A 113 -4.94 -5.69 -7.25
CA GLY A 113 -5.22 -4.35 -6.76
C GLY A 113 -5.44 -3.35 -7.89
N THR A 114 -4.69 -3.45 -8.99
CA THR A 114 -4.92 -2.63 -10.19
C THR A 114 -6.29 -2.89 -10.81
N ALA A 115 -6.69 -4.15 -10.94
CA ALA A 115 -8.00 -4.50 -11.48
C ALA A 115 -9.14 -4.00 -10.57
N TYR A 116 -8.98 -4.16 -9.25
CA TYR A 116 -9.94 -3.71 -8.25
C TYR A 116 -10.07 -2.19 -8.23
N ALA A 117 -8.96 -1.44 -8.24
CA ALA A 117 -8.98 0.02 -8.28
C ALA A 117 -9.71 0.54 -9.53
N LEU A 118 -9.34 0.03 -10.71
CA LEU A 118 -9.98 0.40 -11.97
C LEU A 118 -11.48 0.08 -11.98
N ARG A 119 -11.84 -1.14 -11.54
CA ARG A 119 -13.24 -1.58 -11.57
C ARG A 119 -14.09 -0.74 -10.63
N GLN A 120 -13.61 -0.49 -9.42
CA GLN A 120 -14.33 0.25 -8.39
C GLN A 120 -14.49 1.73 -8.77
N LEU A 121 -13.48 2.36 -9.38
CA LEU A 121 -13.61 3.71 -9.96
C LEU A 121 -14.61 3.76 -11.12
N GLU A 122 -14.61 2.76 -12.00
CA GLU A 122 -15.60 2.63 -13.08
C GLU A 122 -17.03 2.54 -12.54
N MET A 123 -17.25 1.75 -11.48
CA MET A 123 -18.56 1.59 -10.86
C MET A 123 -19.13 2.89 -10.30
N ILE A 124 -18.28 3.78 -9.78
CA ILE A 124 -18.72 5.08 -9.26
C ILE A 124 -18.62 6.22 -10.29
N GLY A 125 -18.34 5.89 -11.55
CA GLY A 125 -18.25 6.86 -12.64
C GLY A 125 -17.02 7.78 -12.58
N ARG A 126 -15.95 7.39 -11.87
CA ARG A 126 -14.71 8.15 -11.69
C ARG A 126 -13.55 7.61 -12.55
N GLN A 127 -13.85 7.21 -13.79
CA GLN A 127 -12.85 6.74 -14.76
C GLN A 127 -11.86 7.85 -15.19
N ASP A 128 -12.12 9.11 -14.82
CA ASP A 128 -11.20 10.24 -14.99
C ASP A 128 -9.98 10.15 -14.07
N VAL A 129 -10.05 9.40 -12.96
CA VAL A 129 -8.92 9.18 -12.05
C VAL A 129 -8.02 8.10 -12.64
N PRO A 130 -6.74 8.41 -12.97
CA PRO A 130 -5.82 7.40 -13.50
C PRO A 130 -5.43 6.40 -12.41
N VAL A 131 -5.42 5.11 -12.77
CA VAL A 131 -4.80 4.05 -11.97
C VAL A 131 -3.46 3.69 -12.59
N VAL A 132 -2.39 3.64 -11.81
CA VAL A 132 -1.04 3.29 -12.27
C VAL A 132 -0.53 2.09 -11.46
N ALA A 133 -0.19 1.01 -12.15
CA ALA A 133 0.41 -0.16 -11.50
C ALA A 133 1.83 0.18 -11.00
N GLY A 134 2.12 -0.13 -9.75
CA GLY A 134 3.42 0.08 -9.12
C GLY A 134 4.20 -1.20 -8.91
N SER A 135 4.92 -1.26 -7.78
CA SER A 135 5.76 -2.40 -7.46
C SER A 135 4.93 -3.64 -7.17
N GLY A 136 5.27 -4.74 -7.85
CA GLY A 136 4.68 -6.05 -7.61
C GLY A 136 5.38 -6.86 -6.54
N GLU A 137 6.55 -6.41 -6.06
CA GLU A 137 7.36 -7.07 -5.03
C GLU A 137 7.91 -6.03 -4.05
N PRO A 138 8.21 -6.41 -2.81
CA PRO A 138 8.97 -5.58 -1.87
C PRO A 138 10.38 -5.22 -2.39
N LEU A 139 11.02 -4.21 -1.78
CA LEU A 139 12.41 -3.84 -2.10
C LEU A 139 13.39 -4.98 -1.86
N PHE A 140 13.20 -5.75 -0.80
CA PHE A 140 14.00 -6.95 -0.57
C PHE A 140 13.50 -8.09 -1.45
N ARG A 141 14.23 -8.35 -2.55
CA ARG A 141 13.89 -9.35 -3.59
C ARG A 141 13.59 -10.78 -3.11
N TRP A 142 14.01 -11.14 -1.90
CA TRP A 142 13.86 -12.49 -1.33
C TRP A 142 12.80 -12.53 -0.22
N ARG A 143 12.02 -11.46 -0.06
CA ARG A 143 11.07 -11.30 1.03
C ARG A 143 10.05 -12.44 1.08
N ARG A 144 9.53 -12.84 -0.08
CA ARG A 144 8.54 -13.92 -0.21
C ARG A 144 9.12 -15.29 0.13
N GLU A 145 10.28 -15.64 -0.44
CA GLU A 145 10.94 -16.91 -0.16
C GLU A 145 11.37 -17.01 1.29
N ARG A 146 11.85 -15.90 1.86
CA ARG A 146 12.23 -15.83 3.28
C ARG A 146 11.02 -16.01 4.20
N PHE A 147 9.87 -15.41 3.89
CA PHE A 147 8.65 -15.56 4.68
C PHE A 147 8.29 -17.04 4.92
N GLN A 148 8.46 -17.89 3.92
CA GLN A 148 8.18 -19.33 4.04
C GLN A 148 9.02 -20.03 5.13
N GLY A 149 10.18 -19.45 5.50
CA GLY A 149 11.01 -19.92 6.61
C GLY A 149 10.80 -19.15 7.93
N GLU A 150 10.22 -17.94 7.90
CA GLU A 150 9.98 -17.12 9.10
C GLU A 150 8.99 -17.81 10.05
N ASP A 151 7.96 -18.48 9.53
CA ASP A 151 6.97 -19.22 10.33
C ASP A 151 7.63 -20.23 11.28
N ALA A 152 8.69 -20.91 10.83
CA ALA A 152 9.42 -21.90 11.62
C ALA A 152 10.33 -21.29 12.70
N LEU A 153 10.74 -20.02 12.52
CA LEU A 153 11.66 -19.33 13.41
C LEU A 153 10.93 -18.44 14.43
N TYR A 154 9.88 -17.76 14.00
CA TYR A 154 9.25 -16.66 14.74
C TYR A 154 7.73 -16.86 14.96
N GLY A 155 7.18 -17.96 14.42
CA GLY A 155 5.76 -18.28 14.51
C GLY A 155 4.96 -17.83 13.29
N LYS A 156 3.77 -18.40 13.14
CA LYS A 156 2.94 -18.25 11.95
C LYS A 156 2.17 -16.93 11.94
N ALA A 157 2.33 -16.16 10.87
CA ALA A 157 1.53 -14.95 10.63
C ALA A 157 0.03 -15.29 10.43
N PRO A 158 -0.90 -14.54 11.04
CA PRO A 158 -2.34 -14.78 10.87
C PRO A 158 -2.85 -14.34 9.48
N TYR A 159 -2.16 -13.41 8.84
CA TYR A 159 -2.49 -12.87 7.52
C TYR A 159 -1.22 -12.51 6.77
N THR A 160 -1.14 -12.88 5.48
CA THR A 160 0.08 -12.71 4.66
C THR A 160 -0.20 -12.04 3.31
N GLY A 161 -1.45 -11.63 3.08
CA GLY A 161 -1.90 -10.98 1.86
C GLY A 161 -1.51 -11.76 0.60
N ALA A 162 -0.97 -11.04 -0.38
CA ALA A 162 -0.50 -11.55 -1.66
C ALA A 162 0.40 -12.80 -1.55
N PHE A 163 1.16 -12.96 -0.46
CA PHE A 163 2.07 -14.10 -0.30
C PHE A 163 1.36 -15.43 -0.05
N ASP A 164 0.06 -15.44 0.26
CA ASP A 164 -0.70 -16.69 0.46
C ASP A 164 -1.05 -17.42 -0.84
N HIS A 165 -0.88 -16.78 -2.01
CA HIS A 165 -1.23 -17.38 -3.30
C HIS A 165 -0.27 -17.01 -4.44
N ALA A 166 -0.47 -17.67 -5.59
CA ALA A 166 0.34 -17.43 -6.78
C ALA A 166 -0.01 -16.08 -7.41
N ARG A 167 1.02 -15.32 -7.80
CA ARG A 167 0.85 -14.05 -8.49
C ARG A 167 0.14 -14.25 -9.83
N PRO A 168 -0.97 -13.55 -10.10
CA PRO A 168 -1.67 -13.71 -11.37
C PRO A 168 -0.85 -13.11 -12.52
N PRO A 169 -0.98 -13.65 -13.74
CA PRO A 169 -0.15 -13.25 -14.87
C PRO A 169 -0.49 -11.86 -15.43
N SER A 170 -1.63 -11.26 -15.06
CA SER A 170 -2.03 -9.90 -15.43
C SER A 170 -3.32 -9.49 -14.72
N TYR A 171 -3.59 -8.17 -14.64
CA TYR A 171 -4.86 -7.62 -14.13
C TYR A 171 -6.13 -8.06 -14.90
N ARG A 172 -5.99 -8.69 -16.08
CA ARG A 172 -7.10 -9.25 -16.87
C ARG A 172 -7.28 -10.76 -16.73
N ARG A 173 -6.44 -11.41 -15.92
CA ARG A 173 -6.45 -12.88 -15.72
C ARG A 173 -6.20 -13.18 -14.25
N LEU A 174 -7.21 -12.90 -13.43
CA LEU A 174 -7.24 -13.20 -12.00
C LEU A 174 -7.91 -14.54 -11.75
N ALA A 175 -7.63 -15.15 -10.61
CA ALA A 175 -8.29 -16.39 -10.18
C ALA A 175 -9.81 -16.19 -10.01
N LYS A 176 -10.21 -15.06 -9.42
CA LYS A 176 -11.60 -14.59 -9.35
C LYS A 176 -11.71 -13.24 -10.06
N PRO A 177 -12.64 -13.06 -11.01
CA PRO A 177 -12.84 -11.76 -11.65
C PRO A 177 -13.32 -10.72 -10.63
N PRO A 178 -12.99 -9.43 -10.80
CA PRO A 178 -13.51 -8.36 -9.96
C PRO A 178 -15.04 -8.33 -9.93
N TYR A 179 -15.60 -7.80 -8.85
CA TYR A 179 -17.03 -7.64 -8.66
C TYR A 179 -17.65 -6.87 -9.82
N GLY A 180 -18.69 -7.46 -10.42
CA GLY A 180 -19.33 -6.93 -11.61
C GLY A 180 -18.51 -7.03 -12.89
N GLY A 181 -17.42 -7.80 -12.91
CA GLY A 181 -16.60 -8.10 -14.09
C GLY A 181 -15.30 -7.29 -14.18
N TYR A 182 -14.45 -7.64 -15.15
CA TYR A 182 -13.19 -6.95 -15.41
C TYR A 182 -13.40 -5.48 -15.82
N PRO A 183 -12.46 -4.58 -15.47
CA PRO A 183 -12.54 -3.18 -15.87
C PRO A 183 -12.46 -3.02 -17.39
N LYS A 184 -13.25 -2.08 -17.92
CA LYS A 184 -13.17 -1.66 -19.32
C LYS A 184 -11.98 -0.74 -19.55
N ALA A 185 -11.71 0.13 -18.57
CA ALA A 185 -10.53 0.98 -18.55
C ALA A 185 -9.25 0.14 -18.44
N SER A 186 -8.16 0.69 -18.97
CA SER A 186 -6.80 0.14 -18.80
C SER A 186 -6.03 1.01 -17.81
N PRO A 187 -5.09 0.43 -17.03
CA PRO A 187 -4.20 1.22 -16.21
C PRO A 187 -3.37 2.16 -17.11
N ARG A 188 -3.04 3.34 -16.58
CA ARG A 188 -2.12 4.26 -17.23
C ARG A 188 -0.73 3.62 -17.27
N ALA A 189 -0.08 3.69 -18.43
CA ALA A 189 1.28 3.18 -18.62
C ALA A 189 2.31 4.01 -17.84
N GLY A 190 3.41 3.34 -17.44
CA GLY A 190 4.49 3.91 -16.63
C GLY A 190 4.54 3.29 -15.23
N ALA A 191 5.57 3.64 -14.46
CA ALA A 191 5.71 3.20 -13.08
C ALA A 191 4.95 4.13 -12.11
N ALA A 192 4.40 3.59 -11.04
CA ALA A 192 3.76 4.36 -9.98
C ALA A 192 4.70 5.40 -9.35
N ALA A 193 5.96 5.04 -9.11
CA ALA A 193 6.98 5.95 -8.58
C ALA A 193 7.17 7.18 -9.49
N ASP A 194 7.27 6.96 -10.80
CA ASP A 194 7.39 8.04 -11.79
C ASP A 194 6.13 8.89 -11.82
N PHE A 195 4.94 8.29 -11.72
CA PHE A 195 3.68 9.03 -11.64
C PHE A 195 3.63 9.95 -10.40
N ILE A 196 4.05 9.46 -9.23
CA ILE A 196 4.13 10.27 -8.00
C ILE A 196 5.06 11.47 -8.24
N VAL A 197 6.27 11.23 -8.77
CA VAL A 197 7.26 12.27 -9.09
C VAL A 197 6.67 13.33 -10.03
N ASP A 198 6.03 12.87 -11.09
CA ASP A 198 5.40 13.69 -12.12
C ASP A 198 4.31 14.61 -11.54
N GLN A 199 3.44 14.06 -10.69
CA GLN A 199 2.38 14.82 -10.06
C GLN A 199 2.95 15.83 -9.07
N VAL A 200 3.92 15.43 -8.25
CA VAL A 200 4.55 16.31 -7.25
C VAL A 200 5.27 17.49 -7.93
N LYS A 201 6.00 17.25 -9.03
CA LYS A 201 6.66 18.32 -9.81
C LYS A 201 5.67 19.28 -10.46
N ARG A 202 4.52 18.78 -10.93
CA ARG A 202 3.45 19.63 -11.49
C ARG A 202 2.71 20.45 -10.43
N ASN A 203 2.74 20.01 -9.17
CA ASN A 203 1.95 20.58 -8.09
C ASN A 203 2.79 20.82 -6.81
N PRO A 204 3.88 21.61 -6.91
CA PRO A 204 4.83 21.76 -5.82
C PRO A 204 4.15 22.36 -4.58
N GLY A 205 4.33 21.69 -3.43
CA GLY A 205 3.79 22.08 -2.14
C GLY A 205 2.29 21.86 -1.95
N GLN A 206 1.61 21.22 -2.90
CA GLN A 206 0.14 21.06 -2.86
C GLN A 206 -0.33 19.63 -2.57
N ILE A 207 0.45 18.61 -2.92
CA ILE A 207 0.01 17.21 -2.88
C ILE A 207 0.20 16.60 -1.49
N THR A 208 -0.89 16.02 -0.97
CA THR A 208 -0.82 15.01 0.09
C THR A 208 -0.80 13.62 -0.53
N ILE A 209 0.10 12.76 -0.06
CA ILE A 209 0.15 11.34 -0.46
C ILE A 209 -0.43 10.52 0.69
N CYS A 210 -1.51 9.78 0.44
CA CYS A 210 -2.01 8.77 1.37
C CYS A 210 -1.37 7.43 1.00
N ALA A 211 -0.32 7.04 1.73
CA ALA A 211 0.33 5.74 1.59
C ALA A 211 -0.36 4.76 2.53
N ILE A 212 -1.29 3.99 1.98
CA ILE A 212 -2.17 3.07 2.72
C ILE A 212 -1.87 1.59 2.47
N GLY A 213 -0.92 1.29 1.58
CA GLY A 213 -0.27 -0.02 1.49
C GLY A 213 1.21 0.01 1.86
N PRO A 214 1.97 -1.06 1.56
CA PRO A 214 3.42 -1.06 1.68
C PRO A 214 4.06 0.11 0.93
N ALA A 215 4.99 0.83 1.57
CA ALA A 215 5.50 2.12 1.09
C ALA A 215 6.49 2.02 -0.09
N THR A 216 6.52 0.89 -0.81
CA THR A 216 7.50 0.56 -1.86
C THR A 216 7.52 1.62 -2.96
N ASN A 217 6.36 2.02 -3.48
CA ASN A 217 6.28 3.02 -4.55
C ASN A 217 6.80 4.39 -4.10
N LEU A 218 6.42 4.83 -2.90
CA LEU A 218 6.89 6.08 -2.32
C LEU A 218 8.40 6.05 -2.05
N ALA A 219 8.90 4.96 -1.47
CA ALA A 219 10.32 4.75 -1.20
C ALA A 219 11.15 4.79 -2.49
N LEU A 220 10.69 4.11 -3.54
CA LEU A 220 11.32 4.18 -4.86
C LEU A 220 11.32 5.63 -5.39
N ALA A 221 10.18 6.32 -5.36
CA ALA A 221 10.06 7.69 -5.86
C ALA A 221 11.05 8.65 -5.19
N VAL A 222 11.17 8.64 -3.86
CA VAL A 222 12.09 9.56 -3.15
C VAL A 222 13.55 9.15 -3.22
N ARG A 223 13.83 7.86 -3.46
CA ARG A 223 15.21 7.38 -3.66
C ARG A 223 15.73 7.70 -5.06
N THR A 224 14.90 7.57 -6.08
CA THR A 224 15.29 7.87 -7.47
C THR A 224 15.20 9.35 -7.79
N HIS A 225 14.29 10.08 -7.13
CA HIS A 225 14.07 11.52 -7.32
C HIS A 225 14.03 12.29 -5.99
N PRO A 226 15.17 12.39 -5.27
CA PRO A 226 15.22 13.06 -3.97
C PRO A 226 14.83 14.54 -4.02
N GLU A 227 14.88 15.19 -5.20
CA GLU A 227 14.46 16.57 -5.40
C GLU A 227 12.96 16.82 -5.17
N ILE A 228 12.12 15.77 -5.16
CA ILE A 228 10.68 15.91 -4.91
C ILE A 228 10.34 16.04 -3.42
N VAL A 229 11.22 15.59 -2.52
CA VAL A 229 11.00 15.56 -1.07
C VAL A 229 10.55 16.91 -0.52
N PRO A 230 11.23 18.05 -0.81
CA PRO A 230 10.77 19.35 -0.36
C PRO A 230 9.50 19.83 -1.09
N LEU A 231 9.03 19.16 -2.15
CA LEU A 231 7.85 19.56 -2.91
C LEU A 231 6.58 18.84 -2.43
N VAL A 232 6.69 17.71 -1.73
CA VAL A 232 5.53 17.04 -1.12
C VAL A 232 4.99 17.90 0.03
N LYS A 233 3.68 18.11 0.08
CA LYS A 233 3.03 18.87 1.16
C LYS A 233 2.99 18.05 2.45
N GLU A 234 2.52 16.82 2.34
CA GLU A 234 2.34 15.90 3.45
C GLU A 234 2.31 14.46 2.94
N VAL A 235 2.82 13.53 3.74
CA VAL A 235 2.52 12.11 3.61
C VAL A 235 1.69 11.67 4.81
N ILE A 236 0.58 10.98 4.56
CA ILE A 236 -0.25 10.33 5.57
C ILE A 236 -0.10 8.83 5.37
N TYR A 237 0.42 8.14 6.39
CA TYR A 237 0.64 6.70 6.36
C TYR A 237 -0.48 5.98 7.11
N MET A 238 -0.99 4.89 6.54
CA MET A 238 -1.56 3.81 7.34
C MET A 238 -0.44 2.79 7.58
N GLY A 239 -0.11 2.56 8.84
CA GLY A 239 0.82 1.49 9.19
C GLY A 239 1.65 1.76 10.43
N GLY A 240 2.36 0.72 10.86
CA GLY A 240 3.11 0.68 12.10
C GLY A 240 2.26 0.45 13.35
N ALA A 241 2.93 0.01 14.42
CA ALA A 241 2.37 -0.15 15.76
C ALA A 241 3.43 0.27 16.79
N PHE A 242 3.19 1.37 17.53
CA PHE A 242 4.22 2.01 18.35
C PHE A 242 4.11 1.63 19.83
N ASP A 243 2.93 1.83 20.42
CA ASP A 243 2.63 1.56 21.82
C ASP A 243 1.60 0.41 21.95
N SER A 244 1.33 -0.31 20.85
CA SER A 244 0.50 -1.53 20.78
C SER A 244 1.24 -2.67 20.07
N PRO A 245 0.81 -3.93 20.23
CA PRO A 245 1.28 -5.02 19.38
C PRO A 245 0.97 -4.77 17.90
N GLY A 246 1.72 -5.45 17.03
CA GLY A 246 1.40 -5.57 15.61
C GLY A 246 0.24 -6.55 15.33
N ASN A 247 -0.16 -6.63 14.05
CA ASN A 247 -1.26 -7.49 13.59
C ASN A 247 -0.82 -8.68 12.72
N VAL A 248 0.42 -8.66 12.21
CA VAL A 248 1.01 -9.80 11.49
C VAL A 248 2.02 -10.56 12.36
N SER A 249 2.66 -9.86 13.29
CA SER A 249 3.43 -10.43 14.39
C SER A 249 3.23 -9.56 15.64
N PRO A 250 3.64 -10.01 16.84
CA PRO A 250 3.62 -9.14 18.02
C PRO A 250 4.39 -7.83 17.84
N ALA A 251 5.37 -7.80 16.93
CA ALA A 251 6.26 -6.65 16.72
C ALA A 251 5.81 -5.71 15.58
N ALA A 252 5.14 -6.22 14.55
CA ALA A 252 4.98 -5.49 13.30
C ALA A 252 3.53 -5.47 12.79
N GLU A 253 3.18 -4.33 12.23
CA GLU A 253 1.95 -4.11 11.47
C GLU A 253 2.19 -4.53 10.00
N PHE A 254 1.15 -5.07 9.36
CA PHE A 254 1.19 -5.71 8.04
C PHE A 254 1.88 -4.90 6.95
N ASN A 255 1.47 -3.65 6.69
CA ASN A 255 2.03 -2.83 5.61
C ASN A 255 3.53 -2.63 5.78
N TRP A 256 3.97 -2.38 7.02
CA TRP A 256 5.38 -2.15 7.32
C TRP A 256 6.18 -3.45 7.41
N TRP A 257 5.56 -4.57 7.80
CA TRP A 257 6.15 -5.90 7.77
C TRP A 257 6.29 -6.46 6.34
N PHE A 258 5.40 -6.09 5.44
CA PHE A 258 5.42 -6.57 4.06
C PHE A 258 6.67 -6.07 3.32
N ASP A 259 7.03 -4.80 3.51
CA ASP A 259 8.26 -4.20 2.99
C ASP A 259 8.90 -3.23 4.02
N PRO A 260 9.60 -3.76 5.05
CA PRO A 260 10.22 -2.97 6.12
C PRO A 260 11.28 -1.99 5.62
N GLU A 261 12.03 -2.37 4.59
CA GLU A 261 13.02 -1.50 3.97
C GLU A 261 12.36 -0.27 3.37
N SER A 262 11.25 -0.42 2.66
CA SER A 262 10.50 0.70 2.10
C SER A 262 9.90 1.60 3.18
N ALA A 263 9.32 1.01 4.23
CA ALA A 263 8.76 1.75 5.34
C ALA A 263 9.85 2.57 6.05
N LYS A 264 11.00 1.96 6.33
CA LYS A 264 12.19 2.63 6.89
C LYS A 264 12.65 3.81 6.04
N ILE A 265 12.72 3.61 4.72
CA ILE A 265 13.10 4.69 3.78
C ILE A 265 12.08 5.82 3.82
N ALA A 266 10.79 5.49 3.74
CA ALA A 266 9.72 6.46 3.68
C ALA A 266 9.65 7.31 4.95
N VAL A 267 9.56 6.69 6.13
CA VAL A 267 9.38 7.44 7.38
C VAL A 267 10.61 8.22 7.81
N ARG A 268 11.81 7.84 7.33
CA ARG A 268 13.06 8.59 7.55
C ARG A 268 13.29 9.71 6.53
N THR A 269 12.45 9.80 5.50
CA THR A 269 12.54 10.88 4.51
C THR A 269 12.01 12.17 5.12
N PRO A 270 12.75 13.29 5.05
CA PRO A 270 12.39 14.54 5.71
C PRO A 270 11.33 15.34 4.91
N PHE A 271 10.14 14.76 4.73
CA PHE A 271 9.01 15.48 4.16
C PHE A 271 8.61 16.68 5.01
N ARG A 272 7.95 17.68 4.40
CA ARG A 272 7.46 18.86 5.13
C ARG A 272 6.54 18.52 6.29
N ARG A 273 5.71 17.48 6.12
CA ARG A 273 4.81 16.96 7.14
C ARG A 273 4.62 15.46 6.95
N GLN A 274 4.60 14.73 8.06
CA GLN A 274 4.29 13.31 8.10
C GLN A 274 3.25 13.07 9.19
N THR A 275 2.17 12.39 8.84
CA THR A 275 1.17 11.91 9.80
C THR A 275 1.09 10.40 9.69
N ILE A 276 1.23 9.69 10.80
CA ILE A 276 1.15 8.22 10.84
C ILE A 276 -0.12 7.83 11.58
N VAL A 277 -0.91 6.97 10.95
CA VAL A 277 -2.07 6.29 11.51
C VAL A 277 -1.68 4.85 11.81
N PRO A 278 -1.17 4.57 13.02
CA PRO A 278 -0.76 3.22 13.40
C PRO A 278 -1.94 2.38 13.91
N ASN A 279 -1.68 1.09 14.14
CA ASN A 279 -2.63 0.18 14.80
C ASN A 279 -3.07 0.68 16.18
N ASP A 280 -2.23 1.47 16.87
CA ASP A 280 -2.58 2.08 18.15
C ASP A 280 -3.91 2.84 18.12
N VAL A 281 -4.28 3.41 16.98
CA VAL A 281 -5.58 4.09 16.78
C VAL A 281 -6.49 3.30 15.85
N ALA A 282 -5.95 2.66 14.81
CA ALA A 282 -6.77 1.98 13.80
C ALA A 282 -7.59 0.83 14.38
N GLU A 283 -7.01 0.03 15.27
CA GLU A 283 -7.67 -1.11 15.92
C GLU A 283 -8.61 -0.68 17.08
N LYS A 284 -8.84 0.62 17.24
CA LYS A 284 -9.91 1.16 18.11
C LYS A 284 -11.18 1.49 17.32
N ILE A 285 -11.15 1.38 15.99
CA ILE A 285 -12.23 1.81 15.10
C ILE A 285 -12.88 0.59 14.43
N SER A 286 -13.82 -0.03 15.14
CA SER A 286 -14.51 -1.24 14.66
C SER A 286 -15.72 -0.90 13.79
N TYR A 287 -15.70 -1.40 12.56
CA TYR A 287 -16.86 -1.46 11.68
C TYR A 287 -17.76 -2.62 12.11
N THR A 288 -19.03 -2.30 12.43
CA THR A 288 -20.01 -3.26 12.94
C THR A 288 -21.30 -3.19 12.14
N LYS A 289 -22.26 -4.05 12.50
CA LYS A 289 -23.59 -4.07 11.90
C LYS A 289 -24.28 -2.71 11.97
N ALA A 290 -24.04 -1.93 13.01
CA ALA A 290 -24.63 -0.59 13.14
C ALA A 290 -24.17 0.36 12.02
N GLN A 291 -22.89 0.31 11.62
CA GLN A 291 -22.37 1.11 10.51
C GLN A 291 -22.87 0.55 9.17
N TYR A 292 -22.88 -0.77 9.00
CA TYR A 292 -23.46 -1.43 7.82
C TYR A 292 -24.90 -1.01 7.58
N ASP A 293 -25.76 -1.11 8.60
CA ASP A 293 -27.19 -0.76 8.53
C ASP A 293 -27.38 0.71 8.12
N ARG A 294 -26.56 1.63 8.65
CA ARG A 294 -26.56 3.04 8.24
C ARG A 294 -26.21 3.24 6.76
N ILE A 295 -25.26 2.46 6.23
CA ILE A 295 -24.84 2.54 4.82
C ILE A 295 -25.94 2.02 3.90
N VAL A 296 -26.52 0.86 4.22
CA VAL A 296 -27.55 0.23 3.37
C VAL A 296 -28.93 0.89 3.50
N ALA A 297 -29.16 1.69 4.55
CA ALA A 297 -30.33 2.58 4.64
C ALA A 297 -30.23 3.80 3.69
N GLY A 298 -29.05 4.09 3.15
CA GLY A 298 -28.82 5.17 2.19
C GLY A 298 -29.45 4.93 0.81
N ARG A 299 -29.22 5.89 -0.09
CA ARG A 299 -29.71 5.84 -1.48
C ARG A 299 -29.15 4.63 -2.23
N GLU A 300 -29.89 4.16 -3.24
CA GLU A 300 -29.40 3.09 -4.11
C GLU A 300 -28.22 3.60 -4.95
N THR A 301 -27.04 3.06 -4.67
CA THR A 301 -25.79 3.40 -5.33
C THR A 301 -25.00 2.13 -5.63
N PRO A 302 -24.05 2.15 -6.58
CA PRO A 302 -23.15 1.03 -6.82
C PRO A 302 -22.42 0.57 -5.56
N ILE A 303 -21.99 1.51 -4.70
CA ILE A 303 -21.36 1.20 -3.40
C ILE A 303 -22.33 0.46 -2.49
N LYS A 304 -23.55 0.96 -2.30
CA LYS A 304 -24.56 0.27 -1.48
C LYS A 304 -24.80 -1.16 -1.97
N LYS A 305 -24.89 -1.37 -3.28
CA LYS A 305 -25.04 -2.71 -3.86
C LYS A 305 -23.86 -3.61 -3.52
N MET A 306 -22.61 -3.11 -3.61
CA MET A 306 -21.43 -3.85 -3.18
C MET A 306 -21.49 -4.23 -1.69
N PHE A 307 -21.87 -3.30 -0.81
CA PHE A 307 -22.02 -3.59 0.62
C PHE A 307 -23.04 -4.71 0.86
N LYS A 308 -24.22 -4.64 0.22
CA LYS A 308 -25.26 -5.68 0.36
C LYS A 308 -24.79 -7.04 -0.16
N ASP A 309 -24.09 -7.07 -1.29
CA ASP A 309 -23.70 -8.31 -1.95
C ASP A 309 -22.44 -8.95 -1.32
N LEU A 310 -21.50 -8.13 -0.81
CA LEU A 310 -20.20 -8.60 -0.31
C LEU A 310 -20.08 -8.65 1.21
N GLN A 311 -20.71 -7.72 1.94
CA GLN A 311 -20.62 -7.67 3.42
C GLN A 311 -21.94 -8.07 4.09
N GLY A 312 -23.07 -7.89 3.42
CA GLY A 312 -24.38 -8.31 3.92
C GLY A 312 -24.46 -9.78 4.34
N PRO A 313 -23.89 -10.73 3.59
CA PRO A 313 -23.86 -12.14 3.98
C PRO A 313 -23.15 -12.40 5.31
N GLU A 314 -22.05 -11.68 5.61
CA GLU A 314 -21.31 -11.84 6.87
C GLU A 314 -22.16 -11.41 8.07
N PHE A 315 -22.87 -10.27 7.97
CA PHE A 315 -23.77 -9.82 9.04
C PHE A 315 -25.06 -10.63 9.15
N ALA A 316 -25.50 -11.26 8.06
CA ALA A 316 -26.64 -12.19 8.10
C ALA A 316 -26.27 -13.50 8.81
N LYS A 317 -25.02 -13.96 8.64
CA LYS A 317 -24.46 -15.14 9.32
C LYS A 317 -24.17 -14.86 10.79
N ASP A 318 -23.57 -13.71 11.09
CA ASP A 318 -23.25 -13.27 12.44
C ASP A 318 -23.51 -11.76 12.63
N PRO A 319 -24.59 -11.37 13.33
CA PRO A 319 -24.88 -9.97 13.62
C PRO A 319 -23.80 -9.26 14.46
N HIS A 320 -22.93 -10.00 15.14
CA HIS A 320 -21.81 -9.49 15.93
C HIS A 320 -20.49 -9.45 15.15
N HIS A 321 -20.50 -9.83 13.87
CA HIS A 321 -19.35 -9.67 12.99
C HIS A 321 -18.81 -8.24 13.08
N SER A 322 -17.49 -8.13 13.11
CA SER A 322 -16.82 -6.83 13.06
C SER A 322 -15.45 -6.97 12.43
N THR A 323 -14.99 -5.87 11.85
CA THR A 323 -13.63 -5.70 11.34
C THR A 323 -13.15 -4.28 11.62
N PHE A 324 -11.88 -3.99 11.38
CA PHE A 324 -11.37 -2.62 11.45
C PHE A 324 -11.36 -1.97 10.05
N VAL A 325 -11.21 -0.65 10.02
CA VAL A 325 -11.21 0.16 8.78
C VAL A 325 -9.95 1.02 8.73
N TRP A 326 -8.80 0.36 8.73
CA TRP A 326 -7.49 0.96 8.90
C TRP A 326 -7.27 2.12 7.92
N ASP A 327 -7.43 1.88 6.63
CA ASP A 327 -7.08 2.86 5.59
C ASP A 327 -8.03 4.05 5.53
N ALA A 328 -9.32 3.81 5.78
CA ALA A 328 -10.35 4.83 5.73
C ALA A 328 -10.09 5.97 6.73
N ILE A 329 -9.34 5.70 7.80
CA ILE A 329 -8.92 6.69 8.79
C ILE A 329 -7.97 7.72 8.16
N THR A 330 -7.08 7.33 7.26
CA THR A 330 -6.16 8.28 6.59
C THR A 330 -6.94 9.25 5.71
N SER A 331 -7.89 8.75 4.90
CA SER A 331 -8.80 9.56 4.11
C SER A 331 -9.67 10.46 4.99
N ALA A 332 -10.14 9.96 6.13
CA ALA A 332 -10.92 10.75 7.07
C ALA A 332 -10.10 11.91 7.68
N ILE A 333 -8.84 11.65 8.08
CA ILE A 333 -7.91 12.68 8.60
C ILE A 333 -7.55 13.68 7.52
N PHE A 334 -7.33 13.24 6.28
CA PHE A 334 -7.12 14.15 5.16
C PHE A 334 -8.34 15.05 4.97
N LEU A 335 -9.55 14.49 4.98
CA LEU A 335 -10.78 15.23 4.78
C LEU A 335 -11.06 16.21 5.92
N ASP A 336 -10.84 15.79 7.16
CA ASP A 336 -11.15 16.55 8.36
C ASP A 336 -10.12 16.30 9.48
N PRO A 337 -8.98 17.02 9.47
CA PRO A 337 -7.92 16.84 10.46
C PRO A 337 -8.35 17.13 11.90
N GLY A 338 -9.47 17.84 12.10
CA GLY A 338 -10.00 18.20 13.41
C GLY A 338 -10.59 17.03 14.19
N MET A 339 -10.71 15.84 13.59
CA MET A 339 -11.14 14.63 14.30
C MET A 339 -10.04 14.00 15.17
N VAL A 340 -8.77 14.38 14.97
CA VAL A 340 -7.66 13.86 15.78
C VAL A 340 -7.71 14.45 17.19
N ARG A 341 -7.99 13.61 18.19
CA ARG A 341 -8.08 14.00 19.60
C ARG A 341 -6.74 13.96 20.30
N ARG A 342 -5.91 12.96 19.96
CA ARG A 342 -4.56 12.83 20.52
C ARG A 342 -3.58 12.37 19.46
N ALA A 343 -2.46 13.08 19.38
CA ALA A 343 -1.31 12.73 18.58
C ALA A 343 -0.04 13.19 19.30
N GLU A 344 1.09 12.57 18.98
CA GLU A 344 2.40 12.94 19.52
C GLU A 344 3.40 13.12 18.38
N GLU A 345 4.29 14.10 18.51
CA GLU A 345 5.43 14.26 17.61
C GLU A 345 6.59 13.39 18.12
N ARG A 346 6.97 12.36 17.36
CA ARG A 346 8.12 11.51 17.69
C ARG A 346 9.07 11.42 16.52
N TYR A 347 10.35 11.25 16.80
CA TYR A 347 11.31 10.81 15.79
C TYR A 347 11.02 9.34 15.47
N VAL A 348 10.96 8.98 14.19
CA VAL A 348 10.51 7.64 13.78
C VAL A 348 11.58 6.86 13.05
N ASP A 349 11.53 5.54 13.23
CA ASP A 349 12.32 4.55 12.50
C ASP A 349 11.52 3.25 12.34
N VAL A 350 12.00 2.35 11.48
CA VAL A 350 11.49 0.99 11.32
C VAL A 350 12.64 0.01 11.44
N ASP A 351 12.49 -1.07 12.19
CA ASP A 351 13.48 -2.15 12.18
C ASP A 351 13.34 -2.98 10.89
N ALA A 352 14.36 -2.90 10.04
CA ALA A 352 14.47 -3.68 8.81
C ALA A 352 15.59 -4.73 8.93
N THR A 353 16.00 -5.06 10.15
CA THR A 353 16.96 -6.13 10.42
C THR A 353 16.23 -7.47 10.40
N ASP A 354 16.87 -8.49 9.84
CA ASP A 354 16.34 -9.85 9.94
C ASP A 354 16.22 -10.29 11.40
N GLY A 355 15.01 -10.62 11.83
CA GLY A 355 14.73 -11.02 13.20
C GLY A 355 13.26 -10.95 13.58
N PRO A 356 12.92 -11.28 14.83
CA PRO A 356 11.54 -11.26 15.33
C PRO A 356 10.90 -9.85 15.34
N ASP A 357 11.72 -8.79 15.30
CA ASP A 357 11.27 -7.40 15.23
C ASP A 357 11.21 -6.85 13.79
N TYR A 358 11.36 -7.68 12.75
CA TYR A 358 11.34 -7.22 11.35
C TYR A 358 10.00 -6.54 11.00
N GLY A 359 10.05 -5.26 10.63
CA GLY A 359 8.89 -4.40 10.39
C GLY A 359 8.44 -3.57 11.59
N ARG A 360 9.10 -3.68 12.75
CA ARG A 360 8.71 -2.97 13.97
C ARG A 360 8.82 -1.45 13.82
N ALA A 361 7.75 -0.75 14.18
CA ALA A 361 7.76 0.70 14.29
C ALA A 361 8.47 1.16 15.58
N LEU A 362 9.37 2.13 15.45
CA LEU A 362 10.15 2.68 16.56
C LEU A 362 9.90 4.18 16.69
N GLY A 363 9.42 4.60 17.87
CA GLY A 363 9.14 5.99 18.19
C GLY A 363 10.08 6.51 19.28
N TYR A 364 10.85 7.54 18.97
CA TYR A 364 11.82 8.20 19.84
C TYR A 364 11.29 9.58 20.25
N GLY A 365 11.31 9.90 21.54
CA GLY A 365 10.73 11.16 22.03
C GLY A 365 10.15 11.12 23.44
N LYS A 366 10.12 9.93 24.07
CA LYS A 366 9.83 9.76 25.50
C LYS A 366 11.12 9.46 26.27
N GLY A 367 11.34 10.19 27.37
CA GLY A 367 12.47 9.96 28.28
C GLY A 367 13.85 10.15 27.63
N ASP A 368 14.77 9.25 27.97
CA ASP A 368 16.19 9.32 27.60
C ASP A 368 16.49 9.07 26.12
N PHE A 369 15.50 8.65 25.32
CA PHE A 369 15.68 8.31 23.90
C PHE A 369 15.22 9.43 22.96
N SER A 370 15.32 10.69 23.40
CA SER A 370 15.02 11.89 22.60
C SER A 370 16.32 12.56 22.09
N ARG A 371 16.22 13.61 21.27
CA ARG A 371 17.41 14.36 20.83
C ARG A 371 18.23 14.85 22.03
N PRO A 372 19.57 14.74 22.01
CA PRO A 372 20.42 14.31 20.88
C PRO A 372 20.71 12.79 20.81
N ARG A 373 20.05 11.97 21.63
CA ARG A 373 20.35 10.53 21.80
C ARG A 373 19.59 9.60 20.85
N ASN A 374 18.59 10.09 20.12
CA ASN A 374 17.89 9.31 19.11
C ASN A 374 18.82 8.96 17.92
N PRO A 375 18.55 7.87 17.18
CA PRO A 375 19.41 7.46 16.07
C PRO A 375 19.54 8.55 14.99
N ALA A 376 20.75 8.72 14.47
CA ALA A 376 21.03 9.63 13.38
C ALA A 376 20.13 9.34 12.18
N GLY A 377 19.62 10.39 11.53
CA GLY A 377 18.76 10.30 10.35
C GLY A 377 17.29 9.92 10.60
N THR A 378 16.87 9.75 11.87
CA THR A 378 15.44 9.76 12.21
C THR A 378 14.89 11.17 12.06
N VAL A 379 13.62 11.27 11.67
CA VAL A 379 12.90 12.54 11.45
C VAL A 379 11.60 12.53 12.23
N GLN A 380 11.06 13.71 12.52
CA GLN A 380 9.81 13.82 13.26
C GLN A 380 8.60 13.46 12.37
N ALA A 381 7.66 12.75 12.97
CA ALA A 381 6.34 12.50 12.42
C ALA A 381 5.28 12.61 13.51
N ARG A 382 4.08 13.02 13.11
CA ARG A 382 2.91 13.09 13.97
C ARG A 382 2.24 11.73 14.03
N ILE A 383 2.31 11.05 15.16
CA ILE A 383 1.70 9.73 15.37
C ILE A 383 0.34 9.91 16.04
N VAL A 384 -0.71 9.37 15.42
CA VAL A 384 -2.10 9.49 15.90
C VAL A 384 -2.43 8.36 16.86
N PHE A 385 -3.01 8.70 18.03
CA PHE A 385 -3.34 7.72 19.07
C PHE A 385 -4.81 7.73 19.51
N ASP A 386 -5.57 8.77 19.17
CA ASP A 386 -7.00 8.87 19.46
C ASP A 386 -7.75 9.75 18.45
N LEU A 387 -8.99 9.37 18.16
CA LEU A 387 -9.88 10.00 17.19
C LEU A 387 -11.29 10.20 17.76
N ASP A 388 -11.96 11.22 17.27
CA ASP A 388 -13.40 11.37 17.45
C ASP A 388 -14.15 10.32 16.62
N LYS A 389 -14.50 9.20 17.25
CA LYS A 389 -15.16 8.06 16.58
C LYS A 389 -16.52 8.42 15.99
N ALA A 390 -17.30 9.27 16.67
CA ALA A 390 -18.62 9.66 16.18
C ALA A 390 -18.49 10.49 14.91
N ARG A 391 -17.60 11.49 14.94
CA ARG A 391 -17.27 12.33 13.79
C ARG A 391 -16.71 11.51 12.63
N PHE A 392 -15.85 10.53 12.91
CA PHE A 392 -15.33 9.60 11.91
C PHE A 392 -16.47 8.81 11.23
N TRP A 393 -17.33 8.15 12.01
CA TRP A 393 -18.41 7.33 11.45
C TRP A 393 -19.44 8.15 10.68
N ASP A 394 -19.73 9.36 11.12
CA ASP A 394 -20.62 10.26 10.40
C ASP A 394 -20.02 10.66 9.05
N LEU A 395 -18.73 10.99 8.99
CA LEU A 395 -18.04 11.28 7.74
C LEU A 395 -18.01 10.04 6.82
N TYR A 396 -17.63 8.89 7.35
CA TYR A 396 -17.54 7.60 6.65
C TYR A 396 -18.87 7.25 5.98
N VAL A 397 -19.95 7.18 6.76
CA VAL A 397 -21.29 6.85 6.25
C VAL A 397 -21.76 7.90 5.24
N THR A 398 -21.56 9.18 5.53
CA THR A 398 -21.98 10.26 4.64
C THR A 398 -21.31 10.16 3.27
N ARG A 399 -20.03 9.80 3.20
CA ARG A 399 -19.33 9.70 1.91
C ARG A 399 -19.70 8.46 1.11
N LEU A 400 -20.12 7.39 1.77
CA LEU A 400 -20.53 6.16 1.10
C LEU A 400 -22.01 6.19 0.63
N THR A 401 -22.85 7.05 1.21
CA THR A 401 -24.31 7.05 0.98
C THR A 401 -24.86 8.18 0.10
N ARG A 402 -24.02 9.17 -0.27
CA ARG A 402 -24.47 10.36 -1.02
C ARG A 402 -25.07 10.08 -2.39
#